data_AF-A0A973FZ18-F1
#
_entry.id   AF-A0A973FZ18-F1
#
_cell.length_a   1.000
_cell.length_b   1.000
_cell.length_c   1.000
_cell.angle_alpha   90.00
_cell.angle_beta   90.00
_cell.angle_gamma   90.00
#
_symmetry.space_group_name_H-M   'P 1'
#
loop_
_entity.id
_entity.type
_entity.pdbx_description
1 polymer ?
#
loop_
_entity_poly.entity_id
_entity_poly.type
_entity_poly.pdbx_seq_one_letter_code
_entity_poly.pdbx_strand_id
1 'polypeptide(L)'
;MSHAGFRLMRETNYSNPMEWEERLFFTEMMDKDISDLTSGKFRDPGKPNGTHPIFLLRVVERGVFRFCPCSTKEYNGNRASYIRRNARTTPHGLRVDKDSYILHFLSFNLASFSPLVDRLPLLGRVDESDIVGDFHKERSGR
;
A
#
# COMPACT_ATOMS: atom_id res chain seq x y z
N MET A 1 31.14 -5.07 -18.33
CA MET A 1 30.70 -5.34 -16.94
C MET A 1 30.33 -4.01 -16.31
N SER A 2 29.06 -3.62 -16.40
CA SER A 2 28.59 -2.31 -15.92
C SER A 2 28.04 -2.46 -14.51
N HIS A 3 28.81 -2.02 -13.52
CA HIS A 3 28.33 -1.81 -12.16
C HIS A 3 27.53 -0.50 -12.17
N ALA A 4 26.21 -0.60 -12.36
CA ALA A 4 25.32 0.52 -12.07
C ALA A 4 25.21 0.64 -10.55
N GLY A 5 25.97 1.59 -9.99
CA GLY A 5 25.88 1.95 -8.59
C GLY A 5 24.48 2.42 -8.25
N PHE A 6 23.85 1.75 -7.29
CA PHE A 6 22.69 2.27 -6.59
C PHE A 6 23.13 3.51 -5.81
N ARG A 7 22.92 4.67 -6.42
CA ARG A 7 23.07 5.98 -5.79
C ARG A 7 22.06 6.03 -4.64
N LEU A 8 22.55 6.13 -3.40
CA LEU A 8 21.75 6.52 -2.24
C LEU A 8 20.94 7.77 -2.63
N MET A 9 19.63 7.61 -2.81
CA MET A 9 18.73 8.74 -2.91
C MET A 9 18.46 9.23 -1.49
N ARG A 10 18.63 10.55 -1.32
CA ARG A 10 18.52 11.30 -0.07
C ARG A 10 17.28 10.89 0.71
N GLU A 11 17.46 10.77 2.02
CA GLU A 11 16.46 10.48 3.05
C GLU A 11 15.14 11.20 2.74
N THR A 12 14.16 10.45 2.27
CA THR A 12 12.79 10.93 2.26
C THR A 12 12.22 10.81 3.66
N ASN A 13 11.45 11.81 4.08
CA ASN A 13 10.61 11.88 5.29
C ASN A 13 9.82 10.58 5.62
N TYR A 14 9.68 9.68 4.67
CA TYR A 14 8.96 8.42 4.85
C TYR A 14 9.74 7.30 5.58
N SER A 15 11.00 7.53 5.98
CA SER A 15 11.70 6.62 6.91
C SER A 15 11.12 6.69 8.32
N ASN A 16 10.42 7.77 8.66
CA ASN A 16 9.73 7.95 9.92
C ASN A 16 8.24 7.66 9.73
N PRO A 17 7.69 6.57 10.31
CA PRO A 17 6.26 6.28 10.22
C PRO A 17 5.38 7.44 10.73
N MET A 18 5.88 8.27 11.65
CA MET A 18 5.15 9.42 12.17
C MET A 18 4.90 10.52 11.14
N GLU A 19 5.60 10.49 10.00
CA GLU A 19 5.46 11.43 8.89
C GLU A 19 4.70 10.80 7.71
N TRP A 20 4.19 9.58 7.87
CA TRP A 20 3.38 8.93 6.84
C TRP A 20 2.05 9.66 6.62
N GLU A 21 1.66 9.73 5.36
CA GLU A 21 0.46 10.41 4.89
C GLU A 21 -0.39 9.48 4.02
N GLU A 22 -1.61 9.91 3.72
CA GLU A 22 -2.53 9.14 2.87
C GLU A 22 -1.93 8.88 1.48
N ARG A 23 -2.33 7.75 0.89
CA ARG A 23 -1.93 7.31 -0.46
C ARG A 23 -0.47 6.87 -0.62
N LEU A 24 0.23 6.58 0.48
CA LEU A 24 1.48 5.84 0.41
C LEU A 24 1.23 4.41 -0.09
N PHE A 25 2.06 3.96 -1.02
CA PHE A 25 1.98 2.64 -1.63
C PHE A 25 3.23 1.83 -1.34
N PHE A 26 3.04 0.65 -0.77
CA PHE A 26 4.10 -0.27 -0.34
C PHE A 26 3.97 -1.56 -1.13
N THR A 27 5.09 -2.17 -1.52
CA THR A 27 5.08 -3.21 -2.57
C THR A 27 5.07 -4.65 -2.07
N GLU A 28 5.54 -4.92 -0.85
CA GLU A 28 5.85 -6.29 -0.43
C GLU A 28 5.46 -6.57 1.03
N MET A 29 4.17 -6.56 1.34
CA MET A 29 3.70 -7.13 2.62
C MET A 29 3.44 -8.63 2.45
N MET A 30 3.89 -9.44 3.41
CA MET A 30 3.69 -10.89 3.36
C MET A 30 2.20 -11.24 3.43
N ASP A 31 1.76 -12.17 2.58
CA ASP A 31 0.37 -12.61 2.52
C ASP A 31 -0.10 -13.22 3.85
N LYS A 32 0.82 -13.87 4.56
CA LYS A 32 0.58 -14.37 5.92
C LYS A 32 0.25 -13.23 6.89
N ASP A 33 0.99 -12.13 6.87
CA ASP A 33 0.76 -10.99 7.76
C ASP A 33 -0.57 -10.30 7.41
N ILE A 34 -0.87 -10.14 6.11
CA ILE A 34 -2.17 -9.61 5.66
C ILE A 34 -3.31 -10.52 6.12
N SER A 35 -3.15 -11.84 5.99
CA SER A 35 -4.14 -12.83 6.45
C SER A 35 -4.35 -12.74 7.95
N ASP A 36 -3.29 -12.71 8.75
CA ASP A 36 -3.35 -12.61 10.20
C ASP A 36 -4.05 -11.29 10.63
N LEU A 37 -3.73 -10.16 9.99
CA LEU A 37 -4.35 -8.85 10.26
C LEU A 37 -5.80 -8.72 9.79
N THR A 38 -6.21 -9.55 8.83
CA THR A 38 -7.59 -9.59 8.31
C THR A 38 -8.39 -10.77 8.86
N SER A 39 -7.88 -11.45 9.90
CA SER A 39 -8.52 -12.61 10.53
C SER A 39 -8.83 -13.73 9.53
N GLY A 40 -7.91 -14.01 8.61
CA GLY A 40 -8.02 -15.06 7.60
C GLY A 40 -8.92 -14.73 6.42
N LYS A 41 -9.43 -13.49 6.31
CA LYS A 41 -10.27 -13.07 5.18
C LYS A 41 -9.45 -12.87 3.89
N PHE A 42 -8.19 -12.48 4.01
CA PHE A 42 -7.25 -12.51 2.89
C PHE A 42 -6.84 -13.96 2.63
N ARG A 43 -7.58 -14.61 1.72
CA ARG A 43 -7.27 -15.96 1.25
C ARG A 43 -6.38 -15.84 0.02
N ASP A 44 -5.08 -15.99 0.16
CA ASP A 44 -4.23 -16.24 -1.01
C ASP A 44 -4.33 -17.73 -1.40
N PRO A 45 -4.84 -18.08 -2.58
CA PRO A 45 -5.14 -19.46 -2.93
C PRO A 45 -3.93 -20.31 -3.35
N GLY A 46 -2.66 -19.94 -3.08
CA GLY A 46 -1.59 -20.85 -3.49
C GLY A 46 -0.13 -20.51 -3.25
N LYS A 47 0.24 -19.43 -2.57
CA LYS A 47 1.66 -19.14 -2.32
C LYS A 47 1.93 -18.93 -0.83
N PRO A 48 2.47 -19.95 -0.12
CA PRO A 48 2.81 -19.81 1.30
C PRO A 48 3.81 -18.68 1.59
N ASN A 49 4.56 -18.21 0.57
CA ASN A 49 5.51 -17.10 0.65
C ASN A 49 5.16 -15.97 -0.33
N GLY A 50 3.87 -15.77 -0.62
CA GLY A 50 3.41 -14.65 -1.44
C GLY A 50 3.57 -13.31 -0.72
N THR A 51 3.67 -12.25 -1.52
CA THR A 51 3.55 -10.87 -1.05
C THR A 51 2.53 -10.13 -1.89
N HIS A 52 1.86 -9.16 -1.27
CA HIS A 52 1.01 -8.22 -1.96
C HIS A 52 1.37 -6.78 -1.60
N PRO A 53 1.15 -5.85 -2.54
CA PRO A 53 1.23 -4.44 -2.22
C PRO A 53 0.12 -4.06 -1.23
N ILE A 54 0.38 -3.05 -0.42
CA ILE A 54 -0.61 -2.44 0.45
C ILE A 54 -0.64 -0.93 0.23
N PHE A 55 -1.81 -0.36 0.43
CA PHE A 55 -2.07 1.06 0.26
C PHE A 55 -2.50 1.67 1.58
N LEU A 56 -1.83 2.75 1.98
CA LEU A 56 -2.20 3.53 3.15
C LEU A 56 -3.44 4.36 2.82
N LEU A 57 -4.59 3.87 3.27
CA LEU A 57 -5.88 4.49 3.03
C LEU A 57 -6.00 5.80 3.82
N ARG A 58 -5.68 5.77 5.11
CA ARG A 58 -5.74 6.96 5.98
C ARG A 58 -4.90 6.82 7.25
N VAL A 59 -4.57 7.95 7.85
CA VAL A 59 -4.11 8.04 9.23
C VAL A 59 -5.34 8.07 10.14
N VAL A 60 -5.52 7.06 11.00
CA VAL A 60 -6.68 6.94 11.89
C VAL A 60 -6.53 7.88 13.09
N GLU A 61 -5.36 7.85 13.69
CA GLU A 61 -4.90 8.74 14.76
C GLU A 61 -3.36 8.80 14.68
N ARG A 62 -2.74 9.65 15.51
CA ARG A 62 -1.30 9.86 15.46
C ARG A 62 -0.55 8.54 15.67
N GLY A 63 0.12 8.05 14.62
CA GLY A 63 0.87 6.80 14.67
C GLY A 63 0.04 5.53 14.54
N VAL A 64 -1.24 5.61 14.13
CA VAL A 64 -2.06 4.46 13.76
C VAL A 64 -2.61 4.66 12.35
N PHE A 65 -2.37 3.67 11.51
CA PHE A 65 -2.60 3.72 10.07
C PHE A 65 -3.63 2.69 9.66
N ARG A 66 -4.50 3.04 8.71
CA ARG A 66 -5.40 2.09 8.07
C ARG A 66 -4.88 1.76 6.68
N PHE A 67 -4.62 0.48 6.46
CA PHE A 67 -4.14 -0.05 5.20
C PHE A 67 -5.22 -0.89 4.51
N CYS A 68 -5.10 -1.01 3.20
CA CYS A 68 -5.82 -1.98 2.39
C CYS A 68 -4.81 -2.79 1.57
N PRO A 69 -4.92 -4.13 1.51
CA PRO A 69 -4.16 -4.89 0.55
C PRO A 69 -4.62 -4.55 -0.88
N CYS A 70 -3.69 -4.66 -1.81
CA CYS A 70 -3.93 -4.41 -3.21
C CYS A 70 -3.80 -5.71 -4.01
N SER A 71 -4.58 -5.86 -5.08
CA SER A 71 -4.50 -7.00 -5.98
C SER A 71 -4.31 -6.53 -7.42
N THR A 72 -3.67 -7.38 -8.23
CA THR A 72 -3.64 -7.21 -9.69
C THR A 72 -4.91 -7.70 -10.37
N LYS A 73 -5.80 -8.36 -9.62
CA LYS A 73 -7.10 -8.83 -10.09
C LYS A 73 -8.18 -7.87 -9.63
N GLU A 74 -9.07 -7.54 -10.54
CA GLU A 74 -10.26 -6.76 -10.23
C GLU A 74 -11.17 -7.56 -9.29
N TYR A 75 -11.60 -6.93 -8.19
CA TYR A 75 -12.56 -7.48 -7.24
C TYR A 75 -13.79 -6.56 -7.21
N ASN A 76 -14.94 -7.07 -7.69
CA ASN A 76 -16.26 -6.42 -7.69
C ASN A 76 -16.30 -4.99 -8.29
N GLY A 77 -16.63 -4.89 -9.58
CA GLY A 77 -16.60 -3.67 -10.40
C GLY A 77 -17.46 -2.46 -9.99
N ASN A 78 -18.19 -2.48 -8.86
CA ASN A 78 -19.04 -1.35 -8.42
C ASN A 78 -18.54 -0.64 -7.15
N ARG A 79 -17.55 -1.18 -6.43
CA ARG A 79 -16.97 -0.55 -5.21
C ARG A 79 -15.44 -0.66 -5.21
N ALA A 80 -14.86 -0.47 -6.38
CA ALA A 80 -13.43 -0.56 -6.56
C ALA A 80 -12.86 0.84 -6.74
N SER A 81 -11.71 1.08 -6.10
CA SER A 81 -10.76 2.04 -6.63
C SER A 81 -9.46 1.31 -6.92
N TYR A 82 -8.73 1.75 -7.93
CA TYR A 82 -7.46 1.14 -8.29
C TYR A 82 -6.45 2.20 -8.70
N ILE A 83 -5.18 1.88 -8.48
CA ILE A 83 -4.06 2.70 -8.94
C ILE A 83 -3.70 2.21 -10.33
N ARG A 84 -3.64 3.13 -11.30
CA ARG A 84 -3.27 2.78 -12.68
C ARG A 84 -1.82 2.29 -12.75
N ARG A 85 -1.57 1.32 -13.61
CA ARG A 85 -0.22 0.98 -14.06
C ARG A 85 0.49 2.24 -14.55
N ASN A 86 1.80 2.32 -14.26
CA ASN A 86 2.67 3.45 -14.57
C ASN A 86 2.37 4.75 -13.81
N ALA A 87 1.42 4.74 -12.86
CA ALA A 87 1.23 5.84 -11.91
C ALA A 87 2.58 6.20 -11.27
N ARG A 88 2.89 7.49 -11.24
CA ARG A 88 4.18 7.99 -10.76
C ARG A 88 4.07 8.26 -9.27
N THR A 89 4.95 7.66 -8.48
CA THR A 89 5.03 7.94 -7.05
C THR A 89 5.93 9.13 -6.78
N THR A 90 5.61 9.88 -5.73
CA THR A 90 6.41 11.01 -5.24
C THR A 90 7.13 10.62 -3.94
N PRO A 91 8.31 11.23 -3.67
CA PRO A 91 9.06 12.15 -4.53
C PRO A 91 9.97 11.45 -5.56
N HIS A 92 10.14 10.13 -5.45
CA HIS A 92 11.17 9.38 -6.20
C HIS A 92 10.88 9.21 -7.70
N GLY A 93 9.64 9.43 -8.13
CA GLY A 93 9.25 9.24 -9.51
C GLY A 93 9.21 7.76 -9.95
N LEU A 94 9.19 6.83 -8.99
CA LEU A 94 9.04 5.40 -9.27
C LEU A 94 7.65 5.12 -9.84
N ARG A 95 7.47 3.94 -10.45
CA ARG A 95 6.23 3.60 -11.15
C ARG A 95 5.62 2.34 -10.59
N VAL A 96 4.30 2.37 -10.44
CA VAL A 96 3.52 1.16 -10.16
C VAL A 96 3.57 0.26 -11.40
N ASP A 97 3.95 -1.00 -11.23
CA ASP A 97 4.25 -1.93 -12.32
C ASP A 97 2.99 -2.45 -13.04
N LYS A 98 1.88 -2.55 -12.31
CA LYS A 98 0.58 -3.12 -12.74
C LYS A 98 -0.58 -2.32 -12.17
N ASP A 99 -1.76 -2.49 -12.77
CA ASP A 99 -2.98 -1.99 -12.14
C ASP A 99 -3.15 -2.65 -10.76
N SER A 100 -3.38 -1.83 -9.75
CA SER A 100 -3.43 -2.26 -8.36
C SER A 100 -4.78 -1.90 -7.75
N TYR A 101 -5.69 -2.87 -7.73
CA TYR A 101 -7.03 -2.76 -7.16
C TYR A 101 -6.97 -2.75 -5.64
N ILE A 102 -7.52 -1.72 -5.01
CA ILE A 102 -7.51 -1.54 -3.56
C ILE A 102 -8.67 -2.35 -2.96
N LEU A 103 -8.34 -3.35 -2.14
CA LEU A 103 -9.32 -4.27 -1.54
C LEU A 103 -9.88 -3.67 -0.25
N HIS A 104 -10.76 -2.67 -0.38
CA HIS A 104 -11.31 -1.92 0.76
C HIS A 104 -12.00 -2.77 1.83
N PHE A 105 -12.63 -3.88 1.42
CA PHE A 105 -13.29 -4.82 2.34
C PHE A 105 -12.33 -5.62 3.22
N LEU A 106 -11.01 -5.54 2.95
CA LEU A 106 -9.93 -6.17 3.71
C LEU A 106 -9.05 -5.14 4.43
N SER A 107 -9.61 -3.99 4.80
CA SER A 107 -8.84 -2.98 5.53
C SER A 107 -8.42 -3.48 6.92
N PHE A 108 -7.22 -3.12 7.35
CA PHE A 108 -6.70 -3.41 8.69
C PHE A 108 -5.93 -2.21 9.23
N ASN A 109 -5.72 -2.17 10.54
CA ASN A 109 -4.96 -1.11 11.20
C ASN A 109 -3.56 -1.61 11.58
N LEU A 110 -2.55 -0.75 11.46
CA LEU A 110 -1.20 -0.96 11.98
C LEU A 110 -0.75 0.25 12.78
N ALA A 111 -0.16 0.02 13.94
CA ALA A 111 0.51 1.06 14.70
C ALA A 111 1.95 1.26 14.18
N SER A 112 2.43 2.49 14.29
CA SER A 112 3.79 2.92 13.91
C SER A 112 4.91 2.13 14.59
N PHE A 113 4.67 1.63 15.80
CA PHE A 113 5.62 0.78 16.53
C PHE A 113 5.53 -0.72 16.17
N SER A 114 4.67 -1.10 15.22
CA SER A 114 4.57 -2.49 14.76
C SER A 114 5.87 -2.89 14.06
N PRO A 115 6.47 -4.05 14.38
CA PRO A 115 7.63 -4.58 13.65
C PRO A 115 7.37 -4.80 12.15
N LEU A 116 6.10 -4.87 11.74
CA LEU A 116 5.72 -4.96 10.33
C LEU A 116 5.98 -3.65 9.59
N VAL A 117 5.77 -2.51 10.25
CA VAL A 117 5.93 -1.17 9.67
C VAL A 117 7.36 -0.94 9.20
N ASP A 118 8.35 -1.34 10.01
CA ASP A 118 9.78 -1.18 9.71
C ASP A 118 10.25 -1.99 8.49
N ARG A 119 9.46 -2.98 8.07
CA ARG A 119 9.81 -3.91 7.00
C ARG A 119 9.13 -3.59 5.67
N LEU A 120 8.19 -2.65 5.63
CA LEU A 120 7.40 -2.37 4.44
C LEU A 120 8.23 -1.60 3.40
N PRO A 121 8.51 -2.18 2.22
CA PRO A 121 9.22 -1.46 1.18
C PRO A 121 8.28 -0.42 0.57
N LEU A 122 8.59 0.86 0.81
CA LEU A 122 7.82 1.98 0.30
C LEU A 122 8.20 2.29 -1.16
N LEU A 123 7.20 2.35 -2.04
CA LEU A 123 7.37 2.85 -3.40
C LEU A 123 7.21 4.38 -3.48
N GLY A 124 6.36 4.94 -2.62
CA GLY A 124 6.13 6.38 -2.48
C GLY A 124 4.64 6.73 -2.45
N ARG A 125 4.34 8.02 -2.53
CA ARG A 125 2.95 8.51 -2.54
C ARG A 125 2.38 8.57 -3.95
N VAL A 126 1.21 7.98 -4.15
CA VAL A 126 0.47 8.02 -5.42
C VAL A 126 -0.35 9.31 -5.51
N ASP A 127 -0.33 9.96 -6.67
CA ASP A 127 -1.19 11.12 -6.93
C ASP A 127 -2.67 10.69 -7.01
N GLU A 128 -3.58 11.50 -6.49
CA GLU A 128 -5.01 11.22 -6.54
C GLU A 128 -5.53 11.09 -7.98
N SER A 129 -4.97 11.84 -8.94
CA SER A 129 -5.38 11.73 -10.35
C SER A 129 -5.08 10.36 -10.96
N ASP A 130 -4.12 9.64 -10.39
CA ASP A 130 -3.71 8.29 -10.80
C ASP A 130 -4.55 7.18 -10.15
N ILE A 131 -5.45 7.53 -9.23
CA ILE A 131 -6.38 6.60 -8.58
C ILE A 131 -7.75 6.72 -9.27
N VAL A 132 -8.19 5.63 -9.88
CA VAL A 132 -9.51 5.53 -10.52
C VAL A 132 -10.54 5.11 -9.49
N GLY A 133 -11.69 5.79 -9.49
CA GLY A 133 -12.80 5.54 -8.57
C GLY A 133 -12.62 6.21 -7.21
N ASP A 134 -13.72 6.54 -6.55
CA ASP A 134 -13.71 7.38 -5.34
C ASP A 134 -13.80 6.59 -4.03
N PHE A 135 -13.82 5.26 -4.06
CA PHE A 135 -13.98 4.46 -2.85
C PHE A 135 -12.81 4.64 -1.85
N HIS A 136 -11.61 4.98 -2.34
CA HIS A 136 -10.49 5.36 -1.48
C HIS A 136 -10.69 6.69 -0.72
N LYS A 137 -11.67 7.50 -1.14
CA LYS A 137 -12.04 8.77 -0.51
C LYS A 137 -13.16 8.59 0.50
N GLU A 138 -13.79 7.41 0.59
CA GLU A 138 -14.86 7.16 1.56
C GLU A 138 -14.30 7.30 2.99
N ARG A 139 -14.48 8.50 3.53
CA ARG A 139 -14.31 8.78 4.95
C ARG A 139 -15.33 7.90 5.65
N SER A 140 -14.88 6.87 6.38
CA SER A 140 -15.74 6.16 7.31
C SER A 140 -16.24 7.17 8.35
N GLY A 141 -17.38 7.80 8.06
CA GLY A 141 -18.25 8.43 9.02
C GLY A 141 -19.13 7.32 9.57
N ARG A 142 -18.77 6.83 10.74
CA ARG A 142 -19.60 6.20 11.78
C ARG A 142 -18.72 5.89 12.97
#